data_AF-A0A3D4S2R2-F1
#
_entry.id   AF-A0A3D4S2R2-F1
#
_cell.length_a   1.000
_cell.length_b   1.000
_cell.length_c   1.000
_cell.angle_alpha   90.00
_cell.angle_beta   90.00
_cell.angle_gamma   90.00
#
_symmetry.space_group_name_H-M   'P 1'
#
loop_
_entity.id
_entity.type
_entity.pdbx_description
1 polymer ?
#
loop_
_entity_poly.entity_id
_entity_poly.type
_entity_poly.pdbx_seq_one_letter_code
_entity_poly.pdbx_strand_id
1 'polypeptide(L)'
;MRWKQTGTAVLLTIVACTLFGCGGGLVAPEGPQPNAFINQVQSNCGRLSIGAQPIDYLLGDESNDAYFLDQLSKLSAGQINQATFTNNINSFYSAGANDRALSCIFDQRKGS
;
A
#
# COMPACT_ATOMS: atom_id res chain seq x y z
N MET A 1 -16.29 -34.06 54.42
CA MET A 1 -15.45 -33.22 53.54
C MET A 1 -16.22 -31.89 53.39
N ARG A 2 -15.96 -30.81 54.15
CA ARG A 2 -14.96 -29.72 53.91
C ARG A 2 -14.81 -29.47 52.40
N TRP A 3 -15.22 -28.35 51.80
CA TRP A 3 -15.17 -26.95 52.24
C TRP A 3 -16.25 -26.04 51.60
N LYS A 4 -16.58 -24.97 52.34
CA LYS A 4 -17.16 -23.70 51.86
C LYS A 4 -16.18 -23.00 50.91
N GLN A 5 -16.68 -22.38 49.85
CA GLN A 5 -16.02 -21.24 49.19
C GLN A 5 -17.04 -20.11 49.00
N THR A 6 -17.03 -19.21 49.98
CA THR A 6 -17.41 -17.80 49.89
C THR A 6 -16.45 -17.07 48.94
N GLY A 7 -16.96 -16.19 48.07
CA GLY A 7 -16.10 -15.42 47.17
C GLY A 7 -16.83 -14.34 46.39
N THR A 8 -17.24 -13.30 47.10
CA THR A 8 -17.13 -11.87 46.73
C THR A 8 -17.31 -11.47 45.25
N ALA A 9 -18.50 -10.99 44.90
CA ALA A 9 -18.72 -10.20 43.69
C ALA A 9 -18.09 -8.80 43.87
N VAL A 10 -16.87 -8.63 43.38
CA VAL A 10 -16.25 -7.31 43.24
C VAL A 10 -16.44 -6.88 41.79
N LEU A 11 -17.46 -6.05 41.58
CA LEU A 11 -17.59 -5.20 40.39
C LEU A 11 -16.42 -4.21 40.37
N LEU A 12 -15.37 -4.55 39.63
CA LEU A 12 -14.30 -3.62 39.28
C LEU A 12 -14.53 -3.12 37.86
N THR A 13 -15.27 -2.02 37.76
CA THR A 13 -15.28 -1.12 36.62
C THR A 13 -13.92 -0.43 36.56
N ILE A 14 -12.94 -1.02 35.86
CA ILE A 14 -11.66 -0.36 35.59
C ILE A 14 -11.69 0.17 34.16
N VAL A 15 -12.01 1.47 34.10
CA VAL A 15 -11.33 2.51 33.31
C VAL A 15 -10.78 2.06 31.95
N ALA A 16 -11.47 2.49 30.90
CA ALA A 16 -10.91 2.67 29.57
C ALA A 16 -9.65 3.55 29.65
N CYS A 17 -8.48 2.95 29.42
CA CYS A 17 -7.28 3.65 28.97
C CYS A 17 -6.26 2.65 28.39
N THR A 18 -6.61 1.99 27.28
CA THR A 18 -5.61 1.36 26.40
C THR A 18 -5.20 2.37 25.33
N LEU A 19 -4.62 3.49 25.77
CA LEU A 19 -3.67 4.26 24.98
C LEU A 19 -2.26 3.74 25.33
N PHE A 20 -2.00 2.50 24.97
CA PHE A 20 -0.65 2.04 24.68
C PHE A 20 -0.67 1.60 23.24
N GLY A 21 0.14 2.28 22.43
CA GLY A 21 0.14 2.16 20.99
C GLY A 21 0.09 0.71 20.54
N CYS A 22 -0.75 0.45 19.54
CA CYS A 22 -0.38 -0.55 18.56
C CYS A 22 0.97 -0.10 18.00
N GLY A 23 2.03 -0.62 18.61
CA GLY A 23 3.25 -0.89 17.89
C GLY A 23 2.81 -1.66 16.67
N GLY A 24 2.80 -0.98 15.53
CA GLY A 24 2.96 -1.65 14.26
C GLY A 24 4.37 -2.22 14.22
N GLY A 25 4.68 -3.17 15.10
CA GLY A 25 5.51 -4.30 14.74
C GLY A 25 4.72 -5.10 13.71
N LEU A 26 4.50 -4.49 12.55
CA LEU A 26 4.13 -5.18 11.36
C LEU A 26 5.47 -5.43 10.72
N VAL A 27 5.94 -6.67 10.88
CA VAL A 27 6.59 -7.43 9.81
C VAL A 27 6.56 -6.61 8.52
N ALA A 28 7.71 -6.25 7.96
CA ALA A 28 7.75 -6.03 6.54
C ALA A 28 7.57 -7.44 5.96
N PRO A 29 6.46 -7.83 5.32
CA PRO A 29 6.50 -9.02 4.51
C PRO A 29 7.69 -8.96 3.56
N GLU A 30 8.61 -9.88 3.76
CA GLU A 30 9.78 -10.10 2.93
C GLU A 30 9.34 -10.78 1.59
N GLY A 31 8.30 -10.25 0.96
CA GLY A 31 7.63 -10.67 -0.27
C GLY A 31 6.73 -9.54 -0.79
N PRO A 32 6.14 -9.61 -2.01
CA PRO A 32 5.39 -8.51 -2.60
C PRO A 32 4.16 -8.20 -1.74
N GLN A 33 4.34 -7.31 -0.78
CA GLN A 33 3.23 -6.61 -0.18
C GLN A 33 2.63 -5.74 -1.24
N PRO A 34 1.37 -5.95 -1.56
CA PRO A 34 0.65 -4.82 -2.07
C PRO A 34 0.52 -3.84 -0.91
N ASN A 35 1.32 -2.77 -0.94
CA ASN A 35 0.91 -1.56 -0.26
C ASN A 35 -0.50 -1.22 -0.80
N ALA A 36 -1.42 -0.78 0.07
CA ALA A 36 -2.82 -0.57 -0.32
C ALA A 36 -2.95 0.33 -1.56
N PHE A 37 -2.00 1.26 -1.72
CA PHE A 37 -1.83 2.12 -2.88
C PHE A 37 -1.57 1.36 -4.19
N ILE A 38 -0.65 0.38 -4.23
CA ILE A 38 -0.34 -0.42 -5.44
C ILE A 38 -1.56 -1.25 -5.83
N ASN A 39 -2.26 -1.86 -4.87
CA ASN A 39 -3.52 -2.55 -5.14
C ASN A 39 -4.55 -1.60 -5.78
N GLN A 40 -4.66 -0.40 -5.23
CA GLN A 40 -5.58 0.61 -5.73
C GLN A 40 -5.20 1.10 -7.14
N VAL A 41 -3.91 1.24 -7.43
CA VAL A 41 -3.38 1.54 -8.77
C VAL A 41 -3.69 0.40 -9.74
N GLN A 42 -3.44 -0.85 -9.36
CA GLN A 42 -3.72 -2.00 -10.20
C GLN A 42 -5.21 -2.11 -10.51
N SER A 43 -6.07 -1.92 -9.51
CA SER A 43 -7.52 -2.02 -9.66
C SER A 43 -8.13 -0.87 -10.49
N ASN A 44 -7.72 0.37 -10.22
CA ASN A 44 -8.35 1.55 -10.82
C ASN A 44 -7.67 2.03 -12.10
N CYS A 45 -6.36 1.79 -12.23
CA CYS A 45 -5.53 2.27 -13.34
C CYS A 45 -5.01 1.14 -14.24
N GLY A 46 -5.25 -0.14 -13.89
CA GLY A 46 -4.66 -1.31 -14.57
C GLY A 46 -4.77 -1.33 -16.08
N ARG A 47 -5.90 -0.84 -16.63
CA ARG A 47 -6.16 -0.79 -18.08
C ARG A 47 -5.45 0.35 -18.81
N LEU A 48 -4.83 1.28 -18.08
CA LEU A 48 -4.07 2.37 -18.66
C LEU A 48 -2.64 1.92 -18.91
N SER A 49 -2.01 2.48 -19.95
CA SER A 49 -0.68 2.08 -20.36
C SER A 49 0.40 2.99 -19.80
N ILE A 50 1.50 2.36 -19.38
CA ILE A 50 2.79 2.99 -19.18
C ILE A 50 3.72 2.45 -20.26
N GLY A 51 4.24 3.35 -21.11
CA GLY A 51 4.89 2.97 -22.35
C GLY A 51 3.93 2.18 -23.25
N ALA A 52 4.37 1.01 -23.69
CA ALA A 52 3.60 0.11 -24.54
C ALA A 52 2.80 -0.95 -23.76
N GLN A 53 2.88 -0.96 -22.42
CA GLN A 53 2.32 -2.03 -21.59
C GLN A 53 1.21 -1.50 -20.69
N PRO A 54 0.11 -2.23 -20.49
CA PRO A 54 -0.90 -1.87 -19.51
C PRO A 54 -0.36 -2.09 -18.08
N ILE A 55 -0.83 -1.28 -17.13
CA ILE A 55 -0.40 -1.32 -15.73
C ILE A 55 -0.68 -2.68 -15.07
N ASP A 56 -1.78 -3.34 -15.42
CA ASP A 56 -2.11 -4.67 -14.90
C ASP A 56 -1.11 -5.74 -15.34
N TYR A 57 -0.57 -5.64 -16.56
CA TYR A 57 0.53 -6.49 -17.01
C TYR A 57 1.81 -6.18 -16.23
N LEU A 58 2.18 -4.90 -16.10
CA LEU A 58 3.39 -4.49 -15.38
C LEU A 58 3.39 -4.91 -13.90
N LEU A 59 2.22 -4.89 -13.26
CA LEU A 59 2.06 -5.28 -11.85
C LEU A 59 1.64 -6.74 -11.66
N GLY A 60 1.26 -7.43 -12.73
CA GLY A 60 0.83 -8.83 -12.69
C GLY A 60 2.00 -9.79 -12.64
N ASP A 61 1.74 -11.03 -12.22
CA ASP A 61 2.76 -12.07 -12.07
C ASP A 61 3.49 -12.42 -13.38
N GLU A 62 2.87 -12.17 -14.54
CA GLU A 62 3.46 -12.45 -15.86
C GLU A 62 4.65 -11.55 -16.19
N SER A 63 4.58 -10.25 -15.90
CA SER A 63 5.69 -9.32 -16.10
C SER A 63 6.45 -9.07 -14.81
N ASN A 64 5.70 -8.75 -13.75
CA ASN A 64 6.19 -8.27 -12.46
C ASN A 64 7.36 -7.30 -12.64
N ASP A 65 7.10 -6.21 -13.35
CA ASP A 65 8.12 -5.23 -13.72
C ASP A 65 8.69 -4.60 -12.44
N ALA A 66 9.88 -5.07 -12.06
CA ALA A 66 10.55 -4.68 -10.84
C ALA A 66 10.86 -3.17 -10.80
N TYR A 67 11.11 -2.55 -11.96
CA TYR A 67 11.38 -1.12 -12.02
C TYR A 67 10.09 -0.33 -11.76
N PHE A 68 9.00 -0.66 -12.46
CA PHE A 68 7.71 0.01 -12.25
C PHE A 68 7.24 -0.14 -10.80
N LEU A 69 7.35 -1.35 -10.25
CA LEU A 69 6.97 -1.67 -8.88
C LEU A 69 7.82 -0.91 -7.84
N ASP A 70 9.13 -0.81 -8.05
CA ASP A 70 10.03 -0.02 -7.21
C ASP A 70 9.67 1.47 -7.24
N GLN A 71 9.40 2.03 -8.42
CA GLN A 71 9.00 3.44 -8.54
C GLN A 71 7.66 3.73 -7.85
N LEU A 72 6.67 2.84 -8.01
CA LEU A 72 5.39 2.93 -7.31
C LEU A 72 5.55 2.84 -5.80
N SER A 73 6.41 1.94 -5.33
CA SER A 73 6.70 1.76 -3.90
C SER A 73 7.36 3.00 -3.31
N LYS A 74 8.36 3.58 -4.00
CA LYS A 74 9.01 4.84 -3.58
C LYS A 74 8.04 6.01 -3.56
N LEU A 75 7.14 6.10 -4.55
CA LEU A 75 6.10 7.13 -4.58
C LEU A 75 5.11 6.96 -3.42
N SER A 76 4.71 5.73 -3.13
CA SER A 76 3.81 5.38 -2.01
C SER A 76 4.43 5.74 -0.66
N ALA A 77 5.72 5.46 -0.49
CA ALA A 77 6.46 5.74 0.74
C ALA A 77 6.87 7.22 0.89
N GLY A 78 6.54 8.07 -0.10
CA GLY A 78 6.95 9.48 -0.10
C GLY A 78 8.44 9.71 -0.30
N GLN A 79 9.20 8.69 -0.70
CA GLN A 79 10.63 8.78 -0.99
C GLN A 79 10.91 9.56 -2.27
N ILE A 80 9.96 9.56 -3.21
CA ILE A 80 9.96 10.39 -4.41
C ILE A 80 8.63 11.13 -4.56
N ASN A 81 8.67 12.31 -5.17
CA ASN A 81 7.47 13.09 -5.46
C ASN A 81 6.90 12.78 -6.87
N GLN A 82 5.75 13.37 -7.20
CA GLN A 82 5.07 13.15 -8.48
C GLN A 82 5.93 13.56 -9.69
N ALA A 83 6.71 14.63 -9.59
CA ALA A 83 7.56 15.11 -10.67
C ALA A 83 8.73 14.13 -10.92
N THR A 84 9.40 13.67 -9.85
CA THR A 84 10.45 12.65 -9.94
C THR A 84 9.90 11.34 -10.51
N PHE A 85 8.73 10.88 -10.04
CA PHE A 85 8.09 9.69 -10.58
C PHE A 85 7.75 9.86 -12.07
N THR A 86 7.13 10.98 -12.46
CA THR A 86 6.81 11.29 -13.87
C THR A 86 8.05 11.25 -14.76
N ASN A 87 9.14 11.88 -14.33
CA ASN A 87 10.39 11.90 -15.09
C ASN A 87 11.00 10.51 -15.24
N ASN A 88 11.03 9.74 -14.15
CA ASN A 88 11.54 8.37 -14.17
C ASN A 88 10.73 7.48 -15.12
N ILE A 89 9.40 7.55 -15.02
CA ILE A 89 8.49 6.81 -15.89
C ILE A 89 8.66 7.21 -17.35
N ASN A 90 8.66 8.50 -17.67
CA ASN A 90 8.78 8.97 -19.06
C ASN A 90 10.16 8.70 -19.65
N SER A 91 11.21 8.66 -18.82
CA SER A 91 12.56 8.33 -19.27
C SER A 91 12.73 6.84 -19.56
N PHE A 92 12.11 5.96 -18.77
CA PHE A 92 12.25 4.51 -18.94
C PHE A 92 11.22 3.94 -19.92
N TYR A 93 9.98 4.41 -19.86
CA TYR A 93 8.84 3.99 -20.69
C TYR A 93 8.50 5.06 -21.74
N SER A 94 9.43 5.31 -22.65
CA SER A 94 9.34 6.39 -23.65
C SER A 94 8.34 6.13 -24.78
N ALA A 95 7.87 4.89 -24.95
CA ALA A 95 7.04 4.46 -26.07
C ALA A 95 5.53 4.78 -25.93
N GLY A 96 5.11 5.59 -24.95
CA GLY A 96 3.68 5.77 -24.63
C GLY A 96 3.29 7.19 -24.17
N ALA A 97 2.01 7.51 -24.34
CA ALA A 97 1.38 8.72 -23.78
C ALA A 97 0.98 8.46 -22.32
N ASN A 98 1.97 8.55 -21.43
CA ASN A 98 1.84 8.16 -20.01
C ASN A 98 0.91 9.07 -19.19
N ASP A 99 0.55 10.27 -19.69
CA ASP A 99 -0.15 11.31 -18.92
C ASP A 99 -1.44 10.82 -18.26
N ARG A 100 -2.25 10.02 -18.97
CA ARG A 100 -3.50 9.48 -18.43
C ARG A 100 -3.25 8.49 -17.28
N ALA A 101 -2.26 7.62 -17.45
CA ALA A 101 -1.88 6.64 -16.45
C ALA A 101 -1.27 7.33 -15.21
N LEU A 102 -0.37 8.29 -15.43
CA LEU A 102 0.25 9.10 -14.36
C LEU A 102 -0.80 9.87 -13.56
N SER A 103 -1.75 10.54 -14.25
CA SER A 103 -2.85 11.23 -13.58
C SER A 103 -3.67 10.27 -12.70
N CYS A 104 -4.03 9.10 -13.23
CA CYS A 104 -4.78 8.10 -12.48
C CYS A 104 -4.02 7.64 -11.22
N ILE A 105 -2.72 7.36 -11.35
CA ILE A 105 -1.85 6.94 -10.22
C ILE A 105 -1.83 8.03 -9.13
N PHE A 106 -1.69 9.29 -9.51
CA PHE A 106 -1.64 10.40 -8.54
C PHE A 106 -2.96 10.64 -7.84
N ASP A 107 -4.09 10.39 -8.50
CA ASP A 107 -5.40 10.47 -7.86
C ASP A 107 -5.61 9.38 -6.80
N GLN A 108 -4.96 8.21 -6.94
CA GLN A 108 -5.05 7.16 -5.91
C GLN A 108 -4.39 7.57 -4.59
N ARG A 109 -3.44 8.52 -4.61
CA ARG A 109 -2.78 9.03 -3.39
C ARG A 109 -3.69 9.90 -2.51
N LYS A 110 -4.81 10.40 -3.05
CA LYS A 110 -5.75 11.27 -2.34
C LYS A 110 -6.81 10.48 -1.56
N GLY A 111 -6.91 9.17 -1.81
CA GLY A 111 -7.91 8.28 -1.21
C GLY A 111 -7.35 7.27 -0.20
N SER A 112 -6.09 7.44 0.25
CA SER A 112 -5.41 6.60 1.27
C SER A 112 -5.27 7.34 2.59
#